data_AF-A0A929J0R7-F1
#
_entry.id   AF-A0A929J0R7-F1
#
_cell.length_a   1.000
_cell.length_b   1.000
_cell.length_c   1.000
_cell.angle_alpha   90.00
_cell.angle_beta   90.00
_cell.angle_gamma   90.00
#
_symmetry.space_group_name_H-M   'P 1'
#
loop_
_entity.id
_entity.type
_entity.pdbx_description
1 polymer ?
#
loop_
_entity_poly.entity_id
_entity_poly.type
_entity_poly.pdbx_seq_one_letter_code
_entity_poly.pdbx_strand_id
1 'polypeptide(L)'
;EALQKILHNDFALAILDVQMPEMDGFETAKLIRSRKRNRHIPIVFLTAAYKSEDFKQKGFAVGAADYLTKPIDTAQLITRIKSYIRFIEQERQHNKELGQKVKERTAEFFDANEKLKQEITERKQIEQELQQAHDELEQRVQERTAELSIINQQLTLEINERKQVEKALEHLSHQTKQILESAGEGIFGLNLDEETILVNPA
;
A
#
# COMPACT_ATOMS: atom_id res chain seq x y z
N GLU A 1 -9.94 -25.67 -53.40
CA GLU A 1 -8.49 -25.82 -53.10
C GLU A 1 -7.93 -24.74 -52.14
N ALA A 2 -8.16 -23.44 -52.37
CA ALA A 2 -7.59 -22.36 -51.53
C ALA A 2 -7.94 -22.47 -50.03
N LEU A 3 -9.20 -22.75 -49.68
CA LEU A 3 -9.62 -22.95 -48.29
C LEU A 3 -8.97 -24.19 -47.63
N GLN A 4 -8.67 -25.24 -48.41
CA GLN A 4 -7.93 -26.41 -47.94
C GLN A 4 -6.46 -26.09 -47.68
N LYS A 5 -5.84 -25.20 -48.46
CA LYS A 5 -4.46 -24.75 -48.19
C LYS A 5 -4.39 -23.87 -46.93
N ILE A 6 -5.38 -23.03 -46.70
CA ILE A 6 -5.56 -22.19 -45.48
C ILE A 6 -5.80 -23.02 -44.21
N LEU A 7 -6.23 -24.28 -44.35
CA LEU A 7 -6.33 -25.21 -43.22
C LEU A 7 -4.98 -25.71 -42.72
N HIS A 8 -4.02 -25.88 -43.61
CA HIS A 8 -2.77 -26.60 -43.33
C HIS A 8 -1.54 -25.69 -43.27
N ASN A 9 -1.68 -24.41 -43.63
CA ASN A 9 -0.56 -23.47 -43.67
C ASN A 9 -0.95 -22.12 -43.06
N ASP A 10 0.03 -21.44 -42.46
CA ASP A 10 -0.11 -20.06 -42.00
C ASP A 10 0.16 -19.09 -43.16
N PHE A 11 -0.78 -18.19 -43.42
CA PHE A 11 -0.65 -17.17 -44.45
C PHE A 11 -0.46 -15.81 -43.81
N ALA A 12 0.51 -15.05 -44.32
CA ALA A 12 0.73 -13.67 -43.91
C ALA A 12 -0.25 -12.71 -44.59
N LEU A 13 -0.63 -12.97 -45.84
CA LEU A 13 -1.49 -12.11 -46.65
C LEU A 13 -2.32 -12.98 -47.58
N ALA A 14 -3.61 -12.69 -47.71
CA ALA A 14 -4.48 -13.33 -48.69
C ALA A 14 -4.81 -12.33 -49.80
N ILE A 15 -4.61 -12.74 -51.05
CA ILE A 15 -5.03 -11.98 -52.23
C ILE A 15 -6.12 -12.79 -52.91
N LEU A 16 -7.33 -12.24 -52.97
CA LEU A 16 -8.52 -12.96 -53.41
C LEU A 16 -9.15 -12.24 -54.59
N ASP A 17 -9.49 -12.97 -55.64
CA ASP A 17 -10.35 -12.46 -56.69
C ASP A 17 -11.79 -12.34 -56.17
N VAL A 18 -12.45 -11.23 -56.48
CA VAL A 18 -13.85 -11.03 -56.09
C VAL A 18 -14.77 -11.89 -56.95
N GLN A 19 -14.47 -12.02 -58.23
CA GLN A 19 -15.28 -12.76 -59.20
C GLN A 19 -14.67 -14.14 -59.43
N MET A 20 -15.20 -15.15 -58.75
CA MET A 20 -14.81 -16.55 -58.91
C MET A 20 -16.05 -17.44 -59.12
N PRO A 21 -15.93 -18.54 -59.89
CA PRO A 21 -17.00 -19.53 -60.01
C PRO A 21 -17.24 -20.26 -58.68
N GLU A 22 -18.47 -20.76 -58.49
CA GLU A 22 -18.95 -21.49 -57.30
C GLU A 22 -19.09 -20.65 -56.02
N MET A 23 -18.04 -19.95 -55.60
CA MET A 23 -18.01 -19.18 -54.35
C MET A 23 -17.26 -17.87 -54.57
N ASP A 24 -17.86 -16.75 -54.14
CA ASP A 24 -17.26 -15.44 -54.35
C ASP A 24 -16.09 -15.15 -53.38
N GLY A 25 -15.30 -14.13 -53.70
CA GLY A 25 -14.16 -13.73 -52.86
C GLY A 25 -14.58 -13.28 -51.45
N PHE A 26 -15.77 -12.69 -51.29
CA PHE A 26 -16.25 -12.23 -49.99
C PHE A 26 -16.70 -13.38 -49.09
N GLU A 27 -17.37 -14.38 -49.64
CA GLU A 27 -17.74 -15.63 -48.97
C GLU A 27 -16.48 -16.37 -48.54
N THR A 28 -15.49 -16.46 -49.43
CA THR A 28 -14.18 -17.02 -49.11
C THR A 28 -13.54 -16.29 -47.93
N ALA A 29 -13.53 -14.96 -47.96
CA ALA A 29 -12.98 -14.14 -46.88
C ALA A 29 -13.75 -14.27 -45.55
N LYS A 30 -15.09 -14.38 -45.58
CA LYS A 30 -15.90 -14.70 -44.40
C LYS A 30 -15.51 -16.04 -43.80
N LEU A 31 -15.33 -17.07 -44.63
CA LEU A 31 -14.90 -18.39 -44.18
C LEU A 31 -13.49 -18.35 -43.58
N ILE A 32 -12.56 -17.60 -44.18
CA ILE A 32 -11.22 -17.37 -43.62
C ILE A 32 -11.33 -16.72 -42.23
N ARG A 33 -12.11 -15.63 -42.11
CA ARG A 33 -12.26 -14.87 -40.84
C ARG A 33 -13.08 -15.57 -39.77
N SER A 34 -13.92 -16.54 -40.14
CA SER A 34 -14.71 -17.34 -39.19
C SER A 34 -13.85 -18.09 -38.18
N ARG A 35 -12.60 -18.38 -38.54
CA ARG A 35 -11.64 -19.08 -37.68
C ARG A 35 -10.80 -18.09 -36.88
N LYS A 36 -10.73 -18.29 -35.55
CA LYS A 36 -9.94 -17.45 -34.64
C LYS A 36 -8.47 -17.31 -35.09
N ARG A 37 -7.85 -18.41 -35.53
CA ARG A 37 -6.46 -18.43 -36.02
C ARG A 37 -6.25 -17.53 -37.24
N ASN A 38 -7.25 -17.34 -38.10
CA ASN A 38 -7.06 -16.68 -39.41
C ASN A 38 -7.70 -15.29 -39.48
N ARG A 39 -8.36 -14.85 -38.40
CA ARG A 39 -9.07 -13.56 -38.34
C ARG A 39 -8.16 -12.34 -38.53
N HIS A 40 -6.88 -12.48 -38.20
CA HIS A 40 -5.89 -11.40 -38.28
C HIS A 40 -5.24 -11.29 -39.67
N ILE A 41 -5.48 -12.22 -40.58
CA ILE A 41 -4.84 -12.22 -41.90
C ILE A 41 -5.43 -11.06 -42.73
N PRO A 42 -4.60 -10.12 -43.23
CA PRO A 42 -5.05 -9.09 -44.15
C PRO A 42 -5.50 -9.72 -45.48
N ILE A 43 -6.62 -9.24 -46.00
CA ILE A 43 -7.21 -9.72 -47.25
C ILE A 43 -7.25 -8.57 -48.25
N VAL A 44 -6.59 -8.74 -49.39
CA VAL A 44 -6.57 -7.80 -50.52
C VAL A 44 -7.44 -8.36 -51.63
N PHE A 45 -8.48 -7.61 -52.02
CA PHE A 45 -9.40 -8.04 -53.06
C PHE A 45 -8.98 -7.55 -54.44
N LEU A 46 -9.03 -8.43 -55.43
CA LEU A 46 -8.88 -8.09 -56.84
C LEU A 46 -10.27 -7.91 -57.45
N THR A 47 -10.58 -6.73 -57.97
CA THR A 47 -11.92 -6.40 -58.50
C THR A 47 -11.83 -5.96 -59.96
N ALA A 48 -12.76 -6.39 -60.81
CA ALA A 48 -12.98 -5.72 -62.10
C ALA A 48 -13.54 -4.32 -61.84
N ALA A 49 -12.99 -3.31 -62.50
CA ALA A 49 -13.19 -1.92 -62.14
C ALA A 49 -14.56 -1.35 -62.56
N TYR A 50 -15.71 -1.89 -62.11
CA TYR A 50 -17.01 -1.23 -62.28
C TYR A 50 -17.95 -1.47 -61.09
N LYS A 51 -17.99 -0.43 -60.25
CA LYS A 51 -19.04 0.04 -59.33
C LYS A 51 -20.32 -0.84 -59.21
N SER A 52 -20.51 -1.41 -58.03
CA SER A 52 -21.81 -1.32 -57.34
C SER A 52 -21.57 -0.90 -55.89
N GLU A 53 -22.48 -0.12 -55.32
CA GLU A 53 -22.47 0.25 -53.90
C GLU A 53 -22.41 -1.00 -53.00
N ASP A 54 -23.01 -2.11 -53.47
CA ASP A 54 -23.00 -3.41 -52.80
C ASP A 54 -21.60 -3.99 -52.62
N PHE A 55 -20.68 -3.82 -53.57
CA PHE A 55 -19.31 -4.31 -53.45
C PHE A 55 -18.54 -3.56 -52.36
N LYS A 56 -18.76 -2.24 -52.24
CA LYS A 56 -18.19 -1.45 -51.15
C LYS A 56 -18.79 -1.87 -49.81
N GLN A 57 -20.11 -2.00 -49.71
CA GLN A 57 -20.80 -2.41 -48.48
C GLN A 57 -20.39 -3.81 -48.02
N LYS A 58 -20.37 -4.80 -48.92
CA LYS A 58 -19.88 -6.16 -48.64
C LYS A 58 -18.41 -6.15 -48.24
N GLY A 59 -17.63 -5.30 -48.88
CA GLY A 59 -16.23 -5.11 -48.60
C GLY A 59 -15.92 -4.57 -47.20
N PHE A 60 -16.65 -3.56 -46.76
CA PHE A 60 -16.59 -3.05 -45.39
C PHE A 60 -17.09 -4.08 -44.37
N ALA A 61 -18.19 -4.78 -44.67
CA ALA A 61 -18.74 -5.81 -43.78
C ALA A 61 -17.79 -7.00 -43.56
N VAL A 62 -16.92 -7.29 -44.54
CA VAL A 62 -15.94 -8.38 -44.48
C VAL A 62 -14.57 -7.87 -43.99
N GLY A 63 -14.39 -6.56 -43.79
CA GLY A 63 -13.18 -5.95 -43.24
C GLY A 63 -11.95 -6.12 -44.13
N ALA A 64 -12.07 -5.89 -45.44
CA ALA A 64 -10.91 -6.00 -46.34
C ALA A 64 -9.81 -5.00 -45.97
N ALA A 65 -8.56 -5.38 -46.24
CA ALA A 65 -7.40 -4.53 -46.01
C ALA A 65 -7.12 -3.59 -47.19
N ASP A 66 -7.32 -4.05 -48.44
CA ASP A 66 -7.15 -3.24 -49.65
C ASP A 66 -7.98 -3.79 -50.82
N TYR A 67 -8.13 -2.97 -51.87
CA TYR A 67 -8.75 -3.33 -53.15
C TYR A 67 -7.87 -2.92 -54.32
N LEU A 68 -7.61 -3.86 -55.23
CA LEU A 68 -6.88 -3.62 -56.48
C LEU A 68 -7.81 -3.84 -57.67
N THR A 69 -7.92 -2.80 -58.49
CA THR A 69 -8.74 -2.82 -59.71
C THR A 69 -7.98 -3.46 -60.87
N LYS A 70 -8.63 -4.36 -61.60
CA LYS A 70 -8.12 -4.94 -62.85
C LYS A 70 -8.29 -3.95 -64.02
N PRO A 71 -7.33 -3.88 -64.97
CA PRO A 71 -6.09 -4.66 -65.04
C PRO A 71 -5.08 -4.22 -63.97
N ILE A 72 -4.46 -5.19 -63.30
CA ILE A 72 -3.55 -4.93 -62.17
C ILE A 72 -2.17 -4.57 -62.72
N ASP A 73 -1.63 -3.43 -62.32
CA ASP A 73 -0.22 -3.12 -62.53
C ASP A 73 0.63 -3.98 -61.57
N THR A 74 1.51 -4.82 -62.13
CA THR A 74 2.44 -5.67 -61.39
C THR A 74 3.30 -4.86 -60.42
N ALA A 75 3.75 -3.66 -60.80
CA ALA A 75 4.55 -2.81 -59.93
C ALA A 75 3.74 -2.32 -58.71
N GLN A 76 2.48 -1.96 -58.94
CA GLN A 76 1.55 -1.58 -57.88
C GLN A 76 1.29 -2.75 -56.92
N LEU A 77 1.01 -3.94 -57.44
CA LEU A 77 0.75 -5.14 -56.65
C LEU A 77 1.96 -5.50 -55.77
N ILE A 78 3.17 -5.55 -56.35
CA ILE A 78 4.40 -5.85 -55.61
C ILE A 78 4.62 -4.84 -54.49
N THR A 79 4.40 -3.56 -54.75
CA THR A 79 4.57 -2.50 -53.75
C THR A 79 3.61 -2.69 -52.57
N ARG A 80 2.34 -3.00 -52.85
CA ARG A 80 1.33 -3.27 -51.81
C ARG A 80 1.69 -4.49 -50.97
N ILE A 81 2.06 -5.60 -51.61
CA ILE A 81 2.47 -6.82 -50.93
C ILE A 81 3.67 -6.56 -50.01
N LYS A 82 4.70 -5.86 -50.50
CA LYS A 82 5.88 -5.51 -49.70
C LYS A 82 5.54 -4.67 -48.48
N SER A 83 4.61 -3.73 -48.60
CA SER A 83 4.14 -2.92 -47.46
C SER A 83 3.43 -3.77 -46.42
N TYR A 84 2.52 -4.67 -46.83
CA TYR A 84 1.83 -5.56 -45.91
C TYR A 84 2.77 -6.54 -45.19
N ILE A 85 3.69 -7.17 -45.93
CA ILE A 85 4.67 -8.09 -45.33
C ILE A 85 5.50 -7.35 -44.25
N ARG A 86 6.01 -6.16 -44.58
CA ARG A 86 6.78 -5.34 -43.64
C ARG A 86 5.97 -5.00 -42.38
N PHE A 87 4.71 -4.62 -42.54
CA PHE A 87 3.83 -4.31 -41.42
C PHE A 87 3.64 -5.53 -40.50
N ILE A 88 3.36 -6.70 -41.08
CA ILE A 88 3.16 -7.95 -40.33
C ILE A 88 4.44 -8.35 -39.58
N GLU A 89 5.60 -8.22 -40.21
CA GLU A 89 6.89 -8.50 -39.59
C GLU A 89 7.16 -7.55 -38.41
N GLN A 90 6.89 -6.26 -38.58
CA GLN A 90 7.02 -5.27 -37.52
C GLN A 90 6.07 -5.54 -36.35
N GLU A 91 4.80 -5.85 -36.64
CA GLU A 91 3.80 -6.17 -35.62
C GLU A 91 4.20 -7.43 -34.83
N ARG A 92 4.68 -8.47 -35.51
CA ARG A 92 5.17 -9.69 -34.87
C ARG A 92 6.37 -9.42 -33.96
N GLN A 93 7.33 -8.61 -34.43
CA GLN A 93 8.48 -8.23 -33.64
C GLN A 93 8.07 -7.42 -32.40
N HIS A 94 7.19 -6.43 -32.58
CA HIS A 94 6.67 -5.62 -31.48
C HIS A 94 5.93 -6.47 -30.44
N ASN A 95 5.06 -7.39 -30.88
CA ASN A 95 4.33 -8.28 -29.98
C ASN A 95 5.27 -9.22 -29.21
N LYS A 96 6.35 -9.69 -29.85
CA LYS A 96 7.38 -10.50 -29.19
C LYS A 96 8.11 -9.70 -28.11
N GLU A 97 8.53 -8.48 -28.43
CA GLU A 97 9.18 -7.57 -27.47
C GLU A 97 8.25 -7.23 -26.31
N LEU A 98 6.98 -6.93 -26.59
CA LEU A 98 5.99 -6.64 -25.58
C LEU A 98 5.75 -7.85 -24.67
N GLY A 99 5.62 -9.05 -25.25
CA GLY A 99 5.47 -10.30 -24.50
C GLY A 99 6.65 -10.55 -23.54
N GLN A 100 7.87 -10.27 -24.00
CA GLN A 100 9.06 -10.36 -23.17
C GLN A 100 9.04 -9.34 -22.02
N LYS A 101 8.73 -8.08 -22.31
CA LYS A 101 8.63 -7.02 -21.28
C LYS A 101 7.53 -7.33 -20.26
N VAL A 102 6.38 -7.83 -20.69
CA VAL A 102 5.30 -8.24 -19.78
C VAL A 102 5.79 -9.36 -18.86
N LYS A 103 6.50 -10.35 -19.38
CA LYS A 103 7.05 -11.45 -18.58
C LYS A 103 8.05 -10.93 -17.54
N GLU A 104 8.99 -10.08 -17.94
CA GLU A 104 9.98 -9.47 -17.05
C GLU A 104 9.32 -8.64 -15.95
N ARG A 105 8.42 -7.72 -16.33
CA ARG A 105 7.69 -6.87 -15.38
C ARG A 105 6.80 -7.66 -14.43
N THR A 106 6.19 -8.75 -14.89
CA THR A 106 5.37 -9.60 -14.03
C THR A 106 6.23 -10.31 -12.97
N ALA A 107 7.44 -10.75 -13.34
CA ALA A 107 8.38 -11.34 -12.39
C ALA A 107 8.88 -10.31 -11.37
N GLU A 108 9.33 -9.13 -11.83
CA GLU A 108 9.75 -8.03 -10.94
C GLU A 108 8.63 -7.63 -9.96
N PHE A 109 7.40 -7.51 -10.46
CA PHE A 109 6.24 -7.16 -9.65
C PHE A 109 5.93 -8.24 -8.62
N PHE A 110 6.04 -9.52 -8.99
CA PHE A 110 5.84 -10.62 -8.05
C PHE A 110 6.85 -10.55 -6.90
N ASP A 111 8.14 -10.39 -7.21
CA ASP A 111 9.21 -10.28 -6.21
C ASP A 111 9.01 -9.06 -5.29
N ALA A 112 8.62 -7.91 -5.86
CA ALA A 112 8.35 -6.70 -5.08
C ALA A 112 7.13 -6.86 -4.15
N ASN A 113 6.08 -7.53 -4.61
CA ASN A 113 4.90 -7.77 -3.77
C ASN A 113 5.19 -8.73 -2.62
N GLU A 114 5.96 -9.79 -2.86
CA GLU A 114 6.31 -10.71 -1.79
C GLU A 114 7.14 -10.02 -0.70
N LYS A 115 8.12 -9.19 -1.09
CA LYS A 115 8.87 -8.35 -0.14
C LYS A 115 7.95 -7.40 0.64
N LEU A 116 7.05 -6.70 -0.06
CA LEU A 116 6.13 -5.75 0.58
C LEU A 116 5.19 -6.46 1.57
N LYS A 117 4.71 -7.66 1.24
CA LYS A 117 3.88 -8.46 2.16
C LYS A 117 4.65 -8.87 3.41
N GLN A 118 5.93 -9.24 3.27
CA GLN A 118 6.79 -9.55 4.42
C GLN A 118 6.94 -8.33 5.33
N GLU A 119 7.31 -7.17 4.77
CA GLU A 119 7.44 -5.92 5.55
C GLU A 119 6.12 -5.52 6.24
N ILE A 120 4.97 -5.66 5.58
CA ILE A 120 3.67 -5.37 6.19
C ILE A 120 3.40 -6.30 7.38
N THR A 121 3.76 -7.57 7.26
CA THR A 121 3.56 -8.56 8.32
C THR A 121 4.44 -8.24 9.52
N GLU A 122 5.72 -7.94 9.28
CA GLU A 122 6.66 -7.52 10.32
C GLU A 122 6.21 -6.24 11.03
N ARG A 123 5.81 -5.21 10.27
CA ARG A 123 5.32 -3.95 10.83
C ARG A 123 4.09 -4.15 11.71
N LYS A 124 3.14 -4.98 11.28
CA LYS A 124 1.95 -5.29 12.08
C LYS A 124 2.29 -5.98 13.40
N GLN A 125 3.26 -6.89 13.38
CA GLN A 125 3.70 -7.57 14.60
C GLN A 125 4.33 -6.57 15.58
N ILE A 126 5.23 -5.71 15.08
CA ILE A 126 5.87 -4.67 15.88
C ILE A 126 4.85 -3.67 16.44
N GLU A 127 3.87 -3.26 15.64
CA GLU A 127 2.80 -2.34 16.07
C GLU A 127 1.95 -2.96 17.19
N GLN A 128 1.64 -4.26 17.11
CA GLN A 128 0.92 -4.97 18.16
C GLN A 128 1.73 -5.08 19.46
N GLU A 129 3.02 -5.43 19.36
CA GLU A 129 3.92 -5.49 20.52
C GLU A 129 4.09 -4.12 21.18
N LEU A 130 4.21 -3.07 20.36
CA LEU A 130 4.30 -1.69 20.84
C LEU A 130 3.02 -1.26 21.55
N GLN A 131 1.86 -1.62 21.02
CA GLN A 131 0.58 -1.32 21.65
C GLN A 131 0.45 -2.03 23.01
N GLN A 132 0.80 -3.31 23.09
CA GLN A 132 0.78 -4.05 24.36
C GLN A 132 1.71 -3.42 25.39
N ALA A 133 2.95 -3.09 24.99
CA ALA A 133 3.90 -2.42 25.88
C ALA A 133 3.40 -1.03 26.33
N HIS A 134 2.68 -0.31 25.47
CA HIS A 134 2.08 0.97 25.81
C HIS A 134 0.98 0.82 26.87
N ASP A 135 0.06 -0.13 26.67
CA ASP A 135 -1.05 -0.39 27.59
C ASP A 135 -0.53 -0.83 28.98
N GLU A 136 0.49 -1.70 29.02
CA GLU A 136 1.15 -2.11 30.27
C GLU A 136 1.82 -0.94 31.00
N LEU A 137 2.49 -0.05 30.25
CA LEU A 137 3.12 1.13 30.82
C LEU A 137 2.07 2.09 31.38
N GLU A 138 0.97 2.30 30.67
CA GLU A 138 -0.11 3.17 31.13
C GLU A 138 -0.72 2.63 32.43
N GLN A 139 -0.99 1.33 32.50
CA GLN A 139 -1.46 0.69 33.74
C GLN A 139 -0.47 0.91 34.89
N ARG A 140 0.83 0.67 34.66
CA ARG A 140 1.86 0.86 35.68
C ARG A 140 1.97 2.32 36.12
N VAL A 141 1.83 3.27 35.20
CA VAL A 141 1.81 4.71 35.54
C VAL A 141 0.61 5.02 36.43
N GLN A 142 -0.59 4.55 36.07
CA GLN A 142 -1.80 4.77 36.87
C GLN A 142 -1.66 4.20 38.29
N GLU A 143 -1.19 2.95 38.42
CA GLU A 143 -0.95 2.30 39.71
C GLU A 143 0.01 3.12 40.58
N ARG A 144 1.15 3.55 40.01
CA ARG A 144 2.15 4.34 40.75
C ARG A 144 1.68 5.74 41.10
N THR A 145 0.92 6.40 40.22
CA THR A 145 0.34 7.70 40.52
C THR A 145 -0.68 7.60 41.66
N ALA A 146 -1.48 6.53 41.71
CA ALA A 146 -2.40 6.29 42.82
C ALA A 146 -1.66 6.02 44.14
N GLU A 147 -0.65 5.15 44.14
CA GLU A 147 0.22 4.89 45.30
C GLU A 147 0.86 6.19 45.83
N LEU A 148 1.47 6.99 44.95
CA LEU A 148 2.11 8.24 45.31
C LEU A 148 1.11 9.27 45.85
N SER A 149 -0.12 9.29 45.32
CA SER A 149 -1.17 10.18 45.83
C SER A 149 -1.52 9.85 47.29
N ILE A 150 -1.69 8.56 47.60
CA ILE A 150 -1.98 8.09 48.96
C ILE A 150 -0.83 8.44 49.91
N ILE A 151 0.41 8.12 49.53
CA ILE A 151 1.60 8.40 50.34
C ILE A 151 1.75 9.91 50.58
N ASN A 152 1.57 10.74 49.56
CA ASN A 152 1.65 12.19 49.69
C ASN A 152 0.58 12.75 50.65
N GLN A 153 -0.64 12.22 50.60
CA GLN A 153 -1.69 12.62 51.55
C GLN A 153 -1.30 12.26 52.98
N GLN A 154 -0.80 11.05 53.21
CA GLN A 154 -0.36 10.61 54.54
C GLN A 154 0.81 11.43 55.08
N LEU A 155 1.83 11.69 54.25
CA LEU A 155 2.96 12.55 54.63
C LEU A 155 2.52 13.97 54.95
N THR A 156 1.55 14.51 54.21
CA THR A 156 1.00 15.84 54.47
C THR A 156 0.31 15.91 55.83
N LEU A 157 -0.43 14.85 56.21
CA LEU A 157 -1.04 14.74 57.53
C LEU A 157 0.02 14.69 58.64
N GLU A 158 1.03 13.83 58.51
CA GLU A 158 2.10 13.69 59.50
C GLU A 158 2.92 14.99 59.66
N ILE A 159 3.19 15.71 58.56
CA ILE A 159 3.84 17.02 58.60
C ILE A 159 2.99 18.04 59.36
N ASN A 160 1.67 18.05 59.15
CA ASN A 160 0.78 18.95 59.86
C ASN A 160 0.71 18.64 61.36
N GLU A 161 0.66 17.36 61.74
CA GLU A 161 0.70 16.93 63.14
C GLU A 161 2.01 17.35 63.82
N ARG A 162 3.16 17.05 63.18
CA ARG A 162 4.48 17.46 63.70
C ARG A 162 4.59 18.97 63.89
N LYS A 163 4.10 19.76 62.93
CA LYS A 163 4.06 21.23 63.06
C LYS A 163 3.20 21.72 64.21
N GLN A 164 2.10 21.05 64.55
CA GLN A 164 1.28 21.44 65.70
C GLN A 164 1.98 21.12 67.02
N VAL A 165 2.61 19.93 67.12
CA VAL A 165 3.39 19.54 68.29
C VAL A 165 4.56 20.50 68.51
N GLU A 166 5.28 20.86 67.46
CA GLU A 166 6.39 21.82 67.50
C GLU A 166 5.93 23.17 68.06
N LYS A 167 4.84 23.74 67.52
CA LYS A 167 4.26 24.99 68.05
C LYS A 167 3.82 24.90 69.51
N ALA A 168 3.24 23.78 69.93
CA ALA A 168 2.82 23.59 71.32
C ALA A 168 4.03 23.52 72.27
N LEU A 169 5.09 22.83 71.85
CA LEU A 169 6.36 22.77 72.59
C LEU A 169 7.04 24.14 72.69
N GLU A 170 7.06 24.91 71.60
CA GLU A 170 7.56 26.30 71.61
C GLU A 170 6.82 27.17 72.62
N HIS A 171 5.48 27.10 72.63
CA HIS A 171 4.65 27.86 73.56
C HIS A 171 4.88 27.43 75.02
N LEU A 172 4.91 26.12 75.29
CA LEU A 172 5.17 25.60 76.63
C LEU A 172 6.55 25.99 77.13
N SER A 173 7.59 25.87 76.29
CA SER A 173 8.95 26.28 76.62
C SER A 173 9.01 27.77 77.00
N HIS A 174 8.33 28.62 76.22
CA HIS A 174 8.22 30.05 76.53
C HIS A 174 7.49 30.31 77.86
N GLN A 175 6.39 29.61 78.13
CA GLN A 175 5.67 29.74 79.40
C GLN A 175 6.50 29.28 80.61
N THR A 176 7.16 28.13 80.52
CA THR A 176 8.03 27.62 81.59
C THR A 176 9.15 28.60 81.89
N LYS A 177 9.76 29.20 80.85
CA LYS A 177 10.78 30.24 81.01
C LYS A 177 10.24 31.47 81.75
N GLN A 178 9.07 31.98 81.34
CA GLN A 178 8.42 33.12 82.02
C GLN A 178 8.02 32.80 83.47
N ILE A 179 7.56 31.57 83.75
CA ILE A 179 7.25 31.12 85.11
C ILE A 179 8.52 31.07 85.95
N LEU A 180 9.63 30.53 85.43
CA LEU A 180 10.92 30.56 86.13
C LEU A 180 11.39 32.00 86.39
N GLU A 181 11.19 32.92 85.45
CA GLU A 181 11.58 34.33 85.59
C GLU A 181 10.67 35.11 86.58
N SER A 182 9.42 34.66 86.79
CA SER A 182 8.44 35.31 87.68
C SER A 182 8.27 34.63 89.05
N ALA A 183 8.63 33.35 89.17
CA ALA A 183 8.81 32.66 90.43
C ALA A 183 10.07 33.21 91.10
N GLY A 184 9.88 34.28 91.89
CA GLY A 184 10.95 35.04 92.49
C GLY A 184 12.03 34.19 93.17
N GLU A 185 13.28 34.54 92.86
CA GLU A 185 14.53 34.28 93.60
C GLU A 185 14.53 33.09 94.57
N GLY A 186 14.35 31.88 94.05
CA GLY A 186 14.72 30.63 94.72
C GLY A 186 15.94 30.02 94.03
N ILE A 187 16.94 29.57 94.78
CA ILE A 187 18.02 28.77 94.21
C ILE A 187 17.47 27.35 94.03
N PHE A 188 17.47 26.83 92.81
CA PHE A 188 17.04 25.46 92.52
C PHE A 188 18.24 24.62 92.12
N GLY A 189 18.41 23.45 92.73
CA GLY A 189 19.45 22.48 92.42
C GLY A 189 18.85 21.19 91.87
N LEU A 190 19.54 20.53 90.94
CA LEU A 190 19.19 19.19 90.45
C LEU A 190 20.09 18.17 91.13
N ASN A 191 19.53 17.07 91.63
CA ASN A 191 20.33 15.91 92.06
C ASN A 191 20.76 15.05 90.86
N LEU A 192 21.59 14.03 91.10
CA LEU A 192 22.10 13.12 90.07
C LEU A 192 20.99 12.27 89.40
N ASP A 193 19.77 12.27 89.94
CA ASP A 193 18.60 11.56 89.43
C ASP A 193 17.60 12.51 88.73
N GLU A 194 18.02 13.74 88.42
CA GLU A 194 17.25 14.78 87.70
C GLU A 194 16.01 15.33 88.43
N GLU A 195 15.88 15.08 89.74
CA GLU A 195 14.79 15.66 90.54
C GLU A 195 15.13 17.09 90.99
N THR A 196 14.19 18.01 90.83
CA THR A 196 14.32 19.42 91.21
C THR A 196 14.15 19.60 92.72
N ILE A 197 15.16 20.17 93.39
CA ILE A 197 15.15 20.44 94.82
C ILE A 197 15.22 21.96 95.07
N LEU A 198 14.32 22.48 95.91
CA LEU A 198 14.33 23.88 96.33
C LEU A 198 15.44 24.10 97.37
N VAL A 199 16.43 24.95 97.05
CA VAL A 199 17.52 25.34 97.95
C VAL A 199 17.20 26.74 98.48
N ASN A 200 16.70 26.82 99.72
CA ASN A 200 16.43 28.10 100.37
C ASN A 200 17.76 28.78 100.75
N PRO A 201 18.08 29.99 100.26
CA PRO A 201 19.27 30.70 100.71
C PRO A 201 19.07 31.13 102.17
N ALA A 202 19.99 30.74 103.05
CA ALA A 202 20.02 31.19 104.44
C ALA A 202 20.41 32.67 104.55
#